data_AF-A0A553QZV9-F1
#
_entry.id   AF-A0A553QZV9-F1
#
_cell.length_a   1.000
_cell.length_b   1.000
_cell.length_c   1.000
_cell.angle_alpha   90.00
_cell.angle_beta   90.00
_cell.angle_gamma   90.00
#
_symmetry.space_group_name_H-M   'P 1'
#
loop_
_entity.id
_entity.type
_entity.pdbx_description
1 polymer ?
#
loop_
_entity_poly.entity_id
_entity_poly.type
_entity_poly.pdbx_seq_one_letter_code
_entity_poly.pdbx_strand_id
1 'polypeptide(L)'
;MGNESSSTGTEDYIPARRFYTMYHGTTMETAKKIKREGFKPSSGGMLGPGVYVSRSKKKASFYPKINGGEKLAILKLRVRVGKVKKIDYQGHPLQKSWHQHGYDTAWVPPKCGMVRSGREENCVYDPSRITVLKIIPNWQL
;
A
#
# COMPACT_ATOMS: atom_id res chain seq x y z
N MET A 1 -5.24 -9.70 53.15
CA MET A 1 -5.68 -8.78 52.07
C MET A 1 -4.48 -8.47 51.21
N GLY A 2 -4.54 -8.76 49.91
CA GLY A 2 -3.43 -8.55 48.98
C GLY A 2 -3.29 -7.09 48.57
N ASN A 3 -2.05 -6.69 48.31
CA ASN A 3 -1.72 -5.54 47.47
C ASN A 3 -0.58 -5.94 46.53
N GLU A 4 -0.92 -6.70 45.49
CA GLU A 4 -0.10 -6.77 44.28
C GLU A 4 -0.09 -5.37 43.65
N SER A 5 0.99 -4.63 43.82
CA SER A 5 1.29 -3.48 42.99
C SER A 5 1.66 -3.97 41.60
N SER A 6 0.61 -4.14 40.78
CA SER A 6 0.68 -4.39 39.34
C SER A 6 1.61 -3.39 38.67
N SER A 7 2.75 -3.87 38.21
CA SER A 7 3.60 -3.19 37.25
C SER A 7 2.85 -3.05 35.93
N THR A 8 2.14 -1.93 35.75
CA THR A 8 1.50 -1.60 34.49
C THR A 8 2.58 -1.26 33.47
N GLY A 9 2.91 -2.22 32.62
CA GLY A 9 3.77 -2.03 31.47
C GLY A 9 3.14 -1.03 30.50
N THR A 10 3.69 0.16 30.42
CA THR A 10 3.58 1.02 29.25
C THR A 10 4.75 0.69 28.33
N GLU A 11 4.64 -0.42 27.58
CA GLU A 11 5.49 -0.57 26.40
C GLU A 11 5.05 0.48 25.37
N ASP A 12 5.99 1.35 25.04
CA ASP A 12 5.86 2.46 24.11
C ASP A 12 5.14 2.06 22.81
N TYR A 13 4.00 2.70 22.55
CA TYR A 13 3.38 2.68 21.23
C TYR A 13 4.38 3.32 20.23
N ILE A 14 5.09 2.49 19.46
CA ILE A 14 5.95 2.94 18.34
C ILE A 14 5.20 2.77 17.00
N PRO A 15 4.32 3.72 16.60
CA PRO A 15 3.60 3.67 15.33
C PRO A 15 4.53 3.84 14.12
N ALA A 16 5.76 4.35 14.32
CA ALA A 16 6.69 4.70 13.24
C ALA A 16 7.37 3.50 12.56
N ARG A 17 7.29 2.28 13.12
CA ARG A 17 8.05 1.10 12.63
C ARG A 17 7.19 -0.02 12.04
N ARG A 18 5.91 0.22 11.74
CA ARG A 18 5.05 -0.81 11.13
C ARG A 18 5.43 -1.05 9.67
N PHE A 19 5.93 -2.26 9.41
CA PHE A 19 6.26 -2.75 8.08
C PHE A 19 5.29 -3.82 7.61
N TYR A 20 4.99 -3.81 6.32
CA TYR A 20 4.06 -4.73 5.70
C TYR A 20 4.62 -5.26 4.37
N THR A 21 4.52 -6.58 4.15
CA THR A 21 4.78 -7.18 2.83
C THR A 21 3.62 -6.88 1.88
N MET A 22 3.81 -6.01 0.89
CA MET A 22 2.77 -5.64 -0.08
C MET A 22 3.19 -5.99 -1.50
N TYR A 23 2.28 -5.80 -2.45
CA TYR A 23 2.45 -6.18 -3.84
C TYR A 23 1.97 -5.08 -4.79
N HIS A 24 2.70 -4.92 -5.90
CA HIS A 24 2.35 -4.04 -7.01
C HIS A 24 2.51 -4.80 -8.33
N GLY A 25 1.44 -4.92 -9.11
CA GLY A 25 1.47 -5.54 -10.43
C GLY A 25 1.76 -4.50 -11.51
N THR A 26 2.67 -4.82 -12.42
CA THR A 26 3.09 -3.94 -13.51
C THR A 26 3.73 -4.76 -14.64
N THR A 27 4.21 -4.13 -15.71
CA THR A 27 4.96 -4.82 -16.77
C THR A 27 6.36 -5.19 -16.29
N MET A 28 6.97 -6.22 -16.88
CA MET A 28 8.32 -6.67 -16.52
C MET A 28 9.35 -5.55 -16.72
N GLU A 29 9.22 -4.77 -17.78
CA GLU A 29 10.06 -3.60 -18.03
C GLU A 29 9.93 -2.57 -16.91
N THR A 30 8.69 -2.20 -16.58
CA THR A 30 8.40 -1.25 -15.50
C THR A 30 8.89 -1.76 -14.14
N ALA A 31 8.73 -3.05 -13.85
CA ALA A 31 9.23 -3.66 -12.63
C ALA A 31 10.76 -3.57 -12.50
N LYS A 32 11.49 -3.81 -13.61
CA LYS A 32 12.95 -3.63 -13.65
C LYS A 32 13.34 -2.18 -13.46
N LYS A 33 12.61 -1.24 -14.09
CA LYS A 33 12.83 0.20 -13.93
C LYS A 33 12.64 0.64 -12.48
N ILE A 34 11.51 0.28 -11.86
CA ILE A 34 11.22 0.58 -10.45
C ILE A 34 12.28 0.00 -9.52
N LYS A 35 12.80 -1.20 -9.80
CA LYS A 35 13.87 -1.80 -8.99
C LYS A 35 15.17 -0.99 -9.03
N ARG A 36 15.50 -0.35 -10.16
CA ARG A 36 16.72 0.46 -10.32
C ARG A 36 16.55 1.89 -9.82
N GLU A 37 15.41 2.51 -10.11
CA GLU A 37 15.20 3.96 -9.96
C GLU A 37 14.26 4.32 -8.80
N GLY A 38 13.60 3.32 -8.20
CA GLY A 38 12.54 3.54 -7.22
C GLY A 38 11.17 3.77 -7.87
N PHE A 39 10.14 3.92 -7.03
CA PHE A 39 8.80 4.24 -7.52
C PHE A 39 8.68 5.73 -7.85
N LYS A 40 8.03 6.04 -8.98
CA LYS A 40 7.47 7.36 -9.24
C LYS A 40 6.01 7.37 -8.79
N PRO A 41 5.59 8.28 -7.89
CA PRO A 41 4.21 8.33 -7.44
C PRO A 41 3.29 8.78 -8.58
N SER A 42 2.06 8.25 -8.59
CA SER A 42 0.98 8.77 -9.44
C SER A 42 0.63 10.20 -9.00
N SER A 43 0.26 11.06 -9.94
CA SER A 43 -0.25 12.41 -9.65
C SER A 43 -1.68 12.41 -9.10
N GLY A 44 -2.39 11.27 -9.17
CA GLY A 44 -3.76 11.16 -8.70
C GLY A 44 -4.24 9.72 -8.55
N GLY A 45 -5.56 9.55 -8.56
CA GLY A 45 -6.25 8.26 -8.37
C GLY A 45 -7.36 8.37 -7.33
N MET A 46 -7.93 7.22 -6.96
CA MET A 46 -9.04 7.14 -5.99
C MET A 46 -8.67 7.77 -4.64
N LEU A 47 -7.41 7.65 -4.22
CA LEU A 47 -6.88 8.14 -2.96
C LEU A 47 -5.94 9.34 -3.14
N GLY A 48 -5.99 10.01 -4.29
CA GLY A 48 -5.05 11.10 -4.60
C GLY A 48 -3.64 10.60 -4.97
N PRO A 49 -2.62 11.47 -4.89
CA PRO A 49 -1.27 11.16 -5.33
C PRO A 49 -0.57 10.13 -4.42
N GLY A 50 0.31 9.32 -5.01
CA GLY A 50 1.11 8.34 -4.29
C GLY A 50 1.32 7.03 -5.06
N VAL A 51 1.89 6.05 -4.37
CA VAL A 51 2.16 4.70 -4.88
C VAL A 51 1.11 3.73 -4.38
N TYR A 52 0.38 3.12 -5.32
CA TYR A 52 -0.71 2.19 -5.04
C TYR A 52 -0.19 0.77 -4.88
N VAL A 53 -0.48 0.15 -3.73
CA VAL A 53 -0.02 -1.20 -3.37
C VAL A 53 -1.14 -1.98 -2.68
N SER A 54 -1.02 -3.31 -2.69
CA SER A 54 -2.03 -4.23 -2.16
C SER A 54 -1.39 -5.25 -1.21
N ARG A 55 -2.07 -5.62 -0.13
CA ARG A 55 -1.71 -6.77 0.72
C ARG A 55 -1.97 -8.10 0.01
N SER A 56 -2.85 -8.10 -0.98
CA SER A 56 -3.17 -9.28 -1.80
C SER A 56 -2.31 -9.36 -3.06
N LYS A 57 -1.45 -10.39 -3.14
CA LYS A 57 -0.70 -10.74 -4.36
C LYS A 57 -1.63 -11.06 -5.53
N LYS A 58 -2.73 -11.79 -5.26
CA LYS A 58 -3.76 -12.12 -6.26
C LYS A 58 -4.43 -10.86 -6.81
N LYS A 59 -4.69 -9.83 -5.99
CA LYS A 59 -5.19 -8.55 -6.51
C LYS A 59 -4.15 -7.89 -7.41
N ALA A 60 -2.89 -7.86 -6.98
CA ALA A 60 -1.80 -7.24 -7.75
C ALA A 60 -1.57 -7.93 -9.10
N SER A 61 -1.75 -9.25 -9.19
CA SER A 61 -1.54 -10.01 -10.44
C SER A 61 -2.49 -9.64 -11.58
N PHE A 62 -3.62 -8.98 -11.29
CA PHE A 62 -4.53 -8.48 -12.33
C PHE A 62 -4.11 -7.13 -12.95
N TYR A 63 -2.93 -6.60 -12.58
CA TYR A 63 -2.44 -5.33 -13.08
C TYR A 63 -1.13 -5.47 -13.87
N PRO A 64 -0.97 -4.68 -14.95
CA PRO A 64 -1.99 -3.81 -15.54
C PRO A 64 -3.09 -4.63 -16.24
N LYS A 65 -4.31 -4.08 -16.33
CA LYS A 65 -5.47 -4.77 -16.94
C LYS A 65 -5.33 -4.92 -18.47
N ILE A 66 -4.64 -3.99 -19.09
CA ILE A 66 -4.31 -3.97 -20.51
C ILE A 66 -2.80 -3.83 -20.57
N ASN A 67 -2.13 -4.75 -21.25
CA ASN A 67 -0.67 -4.84 -21.28
C ASN A 67 -0.12 -4.98 -22.70
N GLY A 68 -0.94 -4.92 -23.75
CA GLY A 68 -0.48 -4.97 -25.14
C GLY A 68 0.39 -6.20 -25.49
N GLY A 69 0.28 -7.31 -24.75
CA GLY A 69 1.13 -8.49 -24.90
C GLY A 69 2.46 -8.46 -24.13
N GLU A 70 2.75 -7.40 -23.37
CA GLU A 70 3.95 -7.31 -22.54
C GLU A 70 3.97 -8.37 -21.43
N LYS A 71 5.16 -8.90 -21.15
CA LYS A 71 5.39 -9.80 -20.00
C LYS A 71 5.04 -9.08 -18.70
N LEU A 72 4.20 -9.69 -17.88
CA LEU A 72 3.78 -9.12 -16.61
C LEU A 72 4.70 -9.52 -15.45
N ALA A 73 4.74 -8.68 -14.42
CA ALA A 73 5.49 -8.93 -13.20
C ALA A 73 4.75 -8.40 -11.96
N ILE A 74 5.04 -9.00 -10.82
CA ILE A 74 4.59 -8.54 -9.51
C ILE A 74 5.83 -8.19 -8.69
N LEU A 75 5.88 -6.96 -8.20
CA LEU A 75 6.85 -6.54 -7.20
C LEU A 75 6.37 -7.00 -5.82
N LYS A 76 7.21 -7.75 -5.09
CA LYS A 76 7.06 -7.98 -3.65
C LYS A 76 7.80 -6.86 -2.92
N LEU A 77 7.10 -6.18 -2.01
CA LEU A 77 7.55 -4.94 -1.39
C LEU A 77 7.58 -5.07 0.13
N ARG A 78 8.53 -4.41 0.78
CA ARG A 78 8.47 -4.08 2.22
C ARG A 78 8.08 -2.61 2.31
N VAL A 79 6.92 -2.33 2.91
CA VAL A 79 6.35 -0.98 2.99
C VAL A 79 6.30 -0.51 4.44
N ARG A 80 6.90 0.65 4.74
CA ARG A 80 6.80 1.34 6.03
C ARG A 80 5.58 2.27 6.03
N VAL A 81 4.47 1.82 6.61
CA VAL A 81 3.18 2.51 6.44
C VAL A 81 3.01 3.77 7.28
N GLY A 82 3.75 3.91 8.38
CA GLY A 82 3.67 5.10 9.25
C GLY A 82 2.24 5.38 9.74
N LYS A 83 1.85 6.67 9.74
CA LYS A 83 0.50 7.10 10.15
C LYS A 83 -0.51 6.81 9.04
N VAL A 84 -1.45 5.90 9.30
CA VAL A 84 -2.43 5.45 8.30
C VAL A 84 -3.76 6.17 8.46
N LYS A 85 -4.31 6.69 7.36
CA LYS A 85 -5.70 7.17 7.29
C LYS A 85 -6.61 6.11 6.67
N LYS A 86 -7.61 5.66 7.41
CA LYS A 86 -8.70 4.84 6.88
C LYS A 86 -9.61 5.71 6.01
N ILE A 87 -9.87 5.27 4.78
CA ILE A 87 -10.80 5.87 3.83
C ILE A 87 -11.82 4.79 3.45
N ASP A 88 -13.00 4.82 4.04
CA ASP A 88 -13.97 3.72 4.02
C ASP A 88 -15.33 4.07 3.43
N TYR A 89 -15.46 5.21 2.76
CA TYR A 89 -16.62 5.56 1.93
C TYR A 89 -16.23 6.58 0.85
N GLN A 90 -16.98 6.58 -0.25
CA GLN A 90 -16.76 7.54 -1.34
C GLN A 90 -17.11 8.96 -0.91
N GLY A 91 -16.29 9.93 -1.30
CA GLY A 91 -16.45 11.32 -0.88
C GLY A 91 -15.94 11.61 0.52
N HIS A 92 -15.17 10.70 1.14
CA HIS A 92 -14.52 10.96 2.42
C HIS A 92 -13.73 12.28 2.36
N PRO A 93 -13.86 13.20 3.34
CA PRO A 93 -13.25 14.54 3.27
C PRO A 93 -11.74 14.52 2.99
N LEU A 94 -11.03 13.53 3.56
CA LEU A 94 -9.60 13.31 3.35
C LEU A 94 -9.24 12.32 2.24
N GLN A 95 -10.19 11.88 1.39
CA GLN A 95 -9.98 10.82 0.40
C GLN A 95 -8.76 11.08 -0.49
N LYS A 96 -8.53 12.33 -0.89
CA LYS A 96 -7.40 12.74 -1.75
C LYS A 96 -6.36 13.63 -1.06
N SER A 97 -6.65 14.13 0.14
CA SER A 97 -5.86 15.16 0.85
C SER A 97 -5.25 14.66 2.18
N TRP A 98 -5.40 13.38 2.53
CA TRP A 98 -4.85 12.78 3.76
C TRP A 98 -3.36 13.07 3.96
N HIS A 99 -2.54 13.11 2.90
CA HIS A 99 -1.11 13.38 2.99
C HIS A 99 -0.83 14.81 3.49
N GLN A 100 -1.66 15.78 3.11
CA GLN A 100 -1.58 17.18 3.59
C GLN A 100 -1.90 17.30 5.09
N HIS A 101 -2.55 16.28 5.66
CA HIS A 101 -2.92 16.20 7.07
C HIS A 101 -1.93 15.34 7.88
N GLY A 102 -0.72 15.12 7.35
CA GLY A 102 0.36 14.42 8.03
C GLY A 102 0.20 12.90 8.09
N TYR A 103 -0.62 12.31 7.22
CA TYR A 103 -0.72 10.87 7.07
C TYR A 103 0.26 10.37 6.00
N ASP A 104 0.88 9.22 6.26
CA ASP A 104 1.88 8.62 5.38
C ASP A 104 1.27 7.64 4.37
N THR A 105 0.14 7.05 4.72
CA THR A 105 -0.59 6.08 3.88
C THR A 105 -2.10 6.27 4.04
N ALA A 106 -2.84 6.27 2.94
CA ALA A 106 -4.28 6.01 2.96
C ALA A 106 -4.57 4.54 2.74
N TRP A 107 -5.56 4.01 3.45
CA TRP A 107 -5.98 2.61 3.37
C TRP A 107 -7.50 2.51 3.18
N VAL A 108 -7.90 1.76 2.15
CA VAL A 108 -9.26 1.33 1.90
C VAL A 108 -9.43 -0.08 2.47
N PRO A 109 -10.29 -0.27 3.49
CA PRO A 109 -10.60 -1.61 4.01
C PRO A 109 -11.37 -2.47 2.99
N PRO A 110 -11.32 -3.80 3.13
CA PRO A 110 -12.19 -4.65 2.33
C PRO A 110 -13.67 -4.38 2.65
N LYS A 111 -14.54 -4.53 1.64
CA LYS A 111 -16.01 -4.49 1.76
C LYS A 111 -16.61 -3.21 2.37
N CYS A 112 -15.93 -2.07 2.27
CA CYS A 112 -16.43 -0.78 2.78
C CYS A 112 -17.22 0.05 1.73
N GLY A 113 -17.49 -0.49 0.54
CA GLY A 113 -18.21 0.25 -0.51
C GLY A 113 -17.37 1.26 -1.30
N MET A 114 -16.07 1.42 -0.99
CA MET A 114 -15.16 2.28 -1.75
C MET A 114 -14.99 1.86 -3.22
N VAL A 115 -14.95 0.56 -3.51
CA VAL A 115 -14.82 0.02 -4.87
C VAL A 115 -15.79 -1.13 -5.08
N ARG A 116 -16.36 -1.25 -6.29
CA ARG A 116 -17.31 -2.33 -6.65
C ARG A 116 -16.77 -3.73 -6.35
N SER A 117 -15.45 -3.93 -6.47
CA SER A 117 -14.82 -5.23 -6.16
C SER A 117 -14.75 -5.57 -4.67
N GLY A 118 -14.99 -4.60 -3.78
CA GLY A 118 -14.85 -4.74 -2.33
C GLY A 118 -13.41 -5.03 -1.85
N ARG A 119 -12.39 -4.88 -2.71
CA ARG A 119 -11.00 -5.22 -2.37
C ARG A 119 -10.28 -4.04 -1.69
N GLU A 120 -9.44 -4.36 -0.72
CA GLU A 120 -8.61 -3.37 -0.02
C GLU A 120 -7.52 -2.76 -0.92
N GLU A 121 -7.08 -1.55 -0.59
CA GLU A 121 -6.05 -0.81 -1.33
C GLU A 121 -5.29 0.12 -0.41
N ASN A 122 -3.98 0.28 -0.63
CA ASN A 122 -3.17 1.27 0.07
C ASN A 122 -2.58 2.25 -0.95
N CYS A 123 -2.50 3.52 -0.57
CA CYS A 123 -1.77 4.56 -1.29
C CYS A 123 -0.73 5.14 -0.35
N VAL A 124 0.55 4.96 -0.66
CA VAL A 124 1.70 5.46 0.13
C VAL A 124 2.19 6.75 -0.52
N TYR A 125 2.32 7.83 0.26
CA TYR A 125 2.62 9.15 -0.31
C TYR A 125 4.07 9.24 -0.81
N ASP A 126 5.01 8.90 0.08
CA ASP A 126 6.45 8.97 -0.19
C ASP A 126 7.01 7.60 -0.63
N PRO A 127 7.51 7.48 -1.89
CA PRO A 127 8.19 6.29 -2.39
C PRO A 127 9.34 5.77 -1.53
N SER A 128 10.04 6.63 -0.78
CA SER A 128 11.18 6.25 0.08
C SER A 128 10.81 5.25 1.18
N ARG A 129 9.50 5.13 1.45
CA ARG A 129 8.92 4.18 2.40
C ARG A 129 8.76 2.76 1.83
N ILE A 130 9.09 2.55 0.56
CA ILE A 130 8.88 1.29 -0.16
C ILE A 130 10.21 0.71 -0.60
N THR A 131 10.51 -0.50 -0.13
CA THR A 131 11.66 -1.28 -0.59
C THR A 131 11.19 -2.42 -1.49
N VAL A 132 11.74 -2.50 -2.70
CA VAL A 132 11.52 -3.63 -3.61
C VAL A 132 12.34 -4.83 -3.14
N LEU A 133 11.68 -5.91 -2.72
CA LEU A 133 12.35 -7.13 -2.27
C LEU A 133 12.60 -8.11 -3.43
N LYS A 134 11.61 -8.27 -4.32
CA LYS A 134 11.67 -9.26 -5.40
C LYS A 134 10.79 -8.86 -6.58
N ILE A 135 11.26 -9.13 -7.79
CA ILE A 135 10.44 -9.17 -9.01
C ILE A 135 10.02 -10.62 -9.21
N ILE A 136 8.71 -10.86 -9.33
CA ILE A 136 8.13 -12.17 -9.57
C ILE A 136 7.50 -12.13 -10.96
N PRO A 137 7.94 -12.94 -11.93
CA PRO A 137 7.24 -13.06 -13.20
C PRO A 137 5.78 -13.46 -12.97
N ASN A 138 4.86 -12.79 -13.65
CA ASN A 138 3.44 -13.06 -13.55
C ASN A 138 3.01 -13.88 -14.77
N TRP A 139 3.19 -15.19 -14.67
CA TRP A 139 2.82 -16.16 -15.70
C TRP A 139 1.31 -16.47 -15.71
N GLN A 140 0.44 -15.53 -15.32
CA GLN A 140 -0.99 -15.71 -15.56
C GLN A 140 -1.27 -15.54 -17.06
N LEU A 141 -0.99 -16.62 -17.79
CA LEU A 141 -1.62 -17.11 -19.00
C LEU A 141 -1.74 -18.62 -18.83
#